data_AF-A0A518LGG2-F1
#
_entry.id   AF-A0A518LGG2-F1
#
_cell.length_a   1.000
_cell.length_b   1.000
_cell.length_c   1.000
_cell.angle_alpha   90.00
_cell.angle_beta   90.00
_cell.angle_gamma   90.00
#
_symmetry.space_group_name_H-M   'P 1'
#
loop_
_entity.id
_entity.type
_entity.pdbx_description
1 polymer ?
#
loop_
_entity_poly.entity_id
_entity_poly.type
_entity_poly.pdbx_seq_one_letter_code
_entity_poly.pdbx_strand_id
1 'polypeptide(L)'
;MATQPKPWAVLDDDADASSSAGPSGASEDTASRPAAPHLRSPVLKFVTSFQSRLNLDPRWSAVPIGLIAIWICIATLIAPSDLGLARWHGIVVAILAAAAMTLLLIGRSAAGDGQDGSRKAIRQALAQRLGIAPGGDVDSLWTNIEAHTANIEQRVNELVQEQRRLQLEASLNSVQRRNLEAILHGMAEPLLVVDRFERILFVNQIAAELLKISASSEVRQPLDQVVSDAKLLDAIRQACQADSRTARRRVELDFANRAFALSMAPLTDSSAGDGASDQPSAHGLVVLFRDVTRERLAAKAKSEFVAHVSHELRTQLSSIRAYTEMLVDGEAADEKTRAEYYGIIQTSADRLGRLIDNMLNISRIEAGTVRINKDPVAVSIIVKEVVDSLKPQAEEKRIALLTDLAPVVDRVMADRDLLYQAVLNLVSNAIKYTPEGGEVTVRMITLEEQNALRIEVSDTGVGIPAEDLPHMFEKFYRVEANKNMAKGTGLGLNLVKNIVEVVHEGKLSLRSEVGKGSTFAITLNKVT
;
A
#
# COMPACT_ATOMS: atom_id res chain seq x y z
N MET A 1 -28.38 -15.97 -35.34
CA MET A 1 -29.81 -15.56 -35.28
C MET A 1 -30.10 -15.07 -33.87
N ALA A 2 -30.96 -14.06 -33.73
CA ALA A 2 -31.25 -13.22 -32.54
C ALA A 2 -30.28 -12.02 -32.36
N THR A 3 -30.50 -10.86 -32.99
CA THR A 3 -31.48 -9.75 -32.75
C THR A 3 -31.05 -8.78 -31.65
N GLN A 4 -30.64 -7.59 -32.10
CA GLN A 4 -30.44 -6.36 -31.33
C GLN A 4 -31.72 -5.87 -30.66
N PRO A 5 -31.59 -4.99 -29.65
CA PRO A 5 -32.43 -3.79 -29.63
C PRO A 5 -31.64 -2.49 -29.40
N LYS A 6 -32.14 -1.43 -30.05
CA LYS A 6 -31.83 0.00 -29.84
C LYS A 6 -32.93 0.66 -28.96
N PRO A 7 -32.76 1.91 -28.50
CA PRO A 7 -33.16 2.37 -27.16
C PRO A 7 -34.44 3.23 -27.10
N TRP A 8 -35.03 3.32 -25.91
CA TRP A 8 -36.00 4.31 -25.39
C TRP A 8 -35.96 4.18 -23.85
N ALA A 9 -36.21 5.14 -22.96
CA ALA A 9 -36.55 6.56 -22.94
C ALA A 9 -36.04 7.11 -21.58
N VAL A 10 -35.39 8.29 -21.54
CA VAL A 10 -35.90 9.58 -21.05
C VAL A 10 -36.46 9.56 -19.62
N LEU A 11 -35.73 10.19 -18.70
CA LEU A 11 -36.24 11.06 -17.64
C LEU A 11 -35.12 12.09 -17.33
N ASP A 12 -35.29 13.28 -17.89
CA ASP A 12 -34.66 14.53 -17.45
C ASP A 12 -35.36 15.01 -16.17
N ASP A 13 -34.66 15.76 -15.33
CA ASP A 13 -35.21 16.98 -14.74
C ASP A 13 -34.07 17.85 -14.20
N ASP A 14 -33.74 18.88 -14.99
CA ASP A 14 -33.05 20.09 -14.55
C ASP A 14 -33.79 21.30 -15.17
N ALA A 15 -33.91 22.34 -14.35
CA ALA A 15 -34.14 23.75 -14.69
C ALA A 15 -35.57 24.31 -14.90
N ASP A 16 -35.85 25.27 -14.01
CA ASP A 16 -36.51 26.58 -14.21
C ASP A 16 -37.97 26.68 -14.67
N ALA A 17 -38.79 27.29 -13.79
CA ALA A 17 -39.88 28.15 -14.22
C ALA A 17 -40.13 29.33 -13.27
N SER A 18 -40.48 30.44 -13.91
CA SER A 18 -40.61 31.81 -13.46
C SER A 18 -42.07 32.22 -13.24
N SER A 19 -42.25 33.42 -12.66
CA SER A 19 -43.47 34.29 -12.78
C SER A 19 -44.69 33.82 -11.95
N SER A 20 -45.68 34.62 -11.53
CA SER A 20 -46.08 36.01 -11.75
C SER A 20 -47.25 36.36 -10.80
N ALA A 21 -47.22 37.57 -10.24
CA ALA A 21 -48.28 38.59 -10.26
C ALA A 21 -49.68 38.37 -9.60
N GLY A 22 -49.95 39.25 -8.60
CA GLY A 22 -51.21 39.96 -8.33
C GLY A 22 -52.31 39.22 -7.53
N PRO A 23 -53.15 39.91 -6.72
CA PRO A 23 -53.73 41.20 -7.08
C PRO A 23 -53.83 42.28 -5.98
N SER A 24 -54.32 43.42 -6.46
CA SER A 24 -54.66 44.74 -5.91
C SER A 24 -55.57 44.83 -4.68
N GLY A 25 -55.49 45.98 -3.98
CA GLY A 25 -56.68 46.78 -3.66
C GLY A 25 -56.66 47.59 -2.36
N ALA A 26 -56.40 48.91 -2.49
CA ALA A 26 -56.91 50.10 -1.76
C ALA A 26 -56.87 50.14 -0.19
N SER A 27 -56.69 51.27 0.51
CA SER A 27 -57.01 52.69 0.26
C SER A 27 -56.23 53.61 1.22
N GLU A 28 -55.96 54.86 0.79
CA GLU A 28 -55.90 56.14 1.55
C GLU A 28 -54.97 56.24 2.79
N ASP A 29 -54.16 57.28 3.01
CA ASP A 29 -54.53 58.69 2.92
C ASP A 29 -53.28 59.61 2.95
N THR A 30 -53.44 60.81 2.41
CA THR A 30 -52.43 61.88 2.34
C THR A 30 -52.53 62.85 3.53
N ALA A 31 -51.39 63.50 3.80
CA ALA A 31 -51.23 64.79 4.49
C ALA A 31 -51.12 64.82 6.02
N SER A 32 -49.91 65.07 6.52
CA SER A 32 -49.62 66.26 7.34
C SER A 32 -48.12 66.40 7.61
N ARG A 33 -47.52 67.45 7.02
CA ARG A 33 -46.32 68.10 7.57
C ARG A 33 -46.80 68.94 8.77
N PRO A 34 -46.01 69.04 9.86
CA PRO A 34 -45.33 70.33 10.04
C PRO A 34 -43.95 70.28 10.73
N ALA A 35 -43.21 71.35 10.46
CA ALA A 35 -42.25 72.05 11.32
C ALA A 35 -40.95 71.35 11.81
N ALA A 36 -39.83 71.93 11.38
CA ALA A 36 -38.56 71.87 12.11
C ALA A 36 -38.69 72.53 13.50
N PRO A 37 -37.82 72.15 14.46
CA PRO A 37 -37.14 73.16 15.24
C PRO A 37 -35.63 72.98 15.22
N HIS A 38 -34.96 74.13 15.20
CA HIS A 38 -33.53 74.32 15.25
C HIS A 38 -32.89 73.70 16.51
N LEU A 39 -31.93 72.80 16.34
CA LEU A 39 -30.77 72.71 17.23
C LEU A 39 -29.49 72.79 16.40
N ARG A 40 -29.01 74.03 16.21
CA ARG A 40 -27.64 74.29 15.75
C ARG A 40 -26.68 73.74 16.81
N SER A 41 -25.90 72.71 16.47
CA SER A 41 -24.91 72.15 17.38
C SER A 41 -23.84 73.20 17.75
N PRO A 42 -23.32 73.20 18.99
CA PRO A 42 -22.21 74.06 19.41
C PRO A 42 -20.98 73.89 18.51
N VAL A 43 -20.82 72.68 17.97
CA VAL A 43 -19.74 72.27 17.07
C VAL A 43 -19.80 73.04 15.75
N LEU A 44 -20.97 73.23 15.15
CA LEU A 44 -21.09 73.98 13.89
C LEU A 44 -20.78 75.47 14.08
N LYS A 45 -21.12 76.05 15.23
CA LYS A 45 -20.78 77.44 15.59
C LYS A 45 -19.28 77.60 15.88
N PHE A 46 -18.64 76.62 16.50
CA PHE A 46 -17.18 76.62 16.70
C PHE A 46 -16.43 76.48 15.38
N VAL A 47 -16.86 75.57 14.50
CA VAL A 47 -16.24 75.34 13.18
C VAL A 47 -16.36 76.57 12.29
N THR A 48 -17.53 77.21 12.24
CA THR A 48 -17.73 78.43 11.42
C THR A 48 -17.02 79.66 11.99
N SER A 49 -16.96 79.80 13.32
CA SER A 49 -16.17 80.84 14.00
C SER A 49 -14.66 80.66 13.84
N PHE A 50 -14.19 79.42 13.71
CA PHE A 50 -12.78 79.09 13.55
C PHE A 50 -12.33 79.24 12.08
N GLN A 51 -13.21 78.89 11.13
CA GLN A 51 -13.00 79.12 9.69
C GLN A 51 -12.89 80.60 9.34
N SER A 52 -13.72 81.48 9.93
CA SER A 52 -13.69 82.91 9.62
C SER A 52 -12.44 83.63 10.16
N ARG A 53 -11.75 83.06 11.16
CA ARG A 53 -10.53 83.63 11.76
C ARG A 53 -9.24 83.22 11.04
N LEU A 54 -9.28 82.21 10.16
CA LEU A 54 -8.10 81.62 9.54
C LEU A 54 -7.96 81.91 8.04
N ASN A 55 -8.93 82.58 7.40
CA ASN A 55 -8.87 83.04 6.00
C ASN A 55 -8.30 81.99 5.00
N LEU A 56 -8.75 80.74 5.12
CA LEU A 56 -8.32 79.61 4.29
C LEU A 56 -9.30 79.35 3.13
N ASP A 57 -8.74 79.00 1.97
CA ASP A 57 -9.47 78.78 0.72
C ASP A 57 -10.44 77.56 0.80
N PRO A 58 -11.67 77.62 0.24
CA PRO A 58 -12.70 76.61 0.47
C PRO A 58 -12.46 75.22 -0.15
N ARG A 59 -11.42 75.06 -0.97
CA ARG A 59 -11.23 73.85 -1.80
C ARG A 59 -10.46 72.70 -1.12
N TRP A 60 -9.90 72.90 0.08
CA TRP A 60 -8.98 71.93 0.70
C TRP A 60 -9.29 71.53 2.16
N SER A 61 -10.46 71.87 2.71
CA SER A 61 -10.67 71.79 4.17
C SER A 61 -11.60 70.69 4.69
N ALA A 62 -12.27 69.90 3.85
CA ALA A 62 -13.34 69.01 4.34
C ALA A 62 -12.90 67.61 4.78
N VAL A 63 -11.82 67.04 4.22
CA VAL A 63 -11.46 65.63 4.43
C VAL A 63 -10.57 65.37 5.67
N PRO A 64 -9.51 66.15 5.96
CA PRO A 64 -8.62 65.83 7.07
C PRO A 64 -9.24 66.15 8.45
N ILE A 65 -10.11 67.17 8.53
CA ILE A 65 -10.72 67.60 9.80
C ILE A 65 -11.79 66.60 10.27
N GLY A 66 -12.53 65.99 9.34
CA GLY A 66 -13.49 64.93 9.65
C GLY A 66 -12.83 63.65 10.16
N LEU A 67 -11.70 63.25 9.56
CA LEU A 67 -10.95 62.06 9.97
C LEU A 67 -10.30 62.22 11.36
N ILE A 68 -9.81 63.42 11.69
CA ILE A 68 -9.27 63.72 13.02
C ILE A 68 -10.38 63.66 14.08
N ALA A 69 -11.58 64.17 13.78
CA ALA A 69 -12.72 64.11 14.71
C ALA A 69 -13.23 62.66 14.91
N ILE A 70 -13.27 61.85 13.84
CA ILE A 70 -13.65 60.43 13.89
C ILE A 70 -12.63 59.63 14.72
N TRP A 71 -11.34 59.90 14.56
CA TRP A 71 -10.29 59.24 15.33
C TRP A 71 -10.25 59.65 16.81
N ILE A 72 -10.51 60.92 17.12
CA ILE A 72 -10.68 61.38 18.51
C ILE A 72 -11.88 60.67 19.16
N CYS A 73 -13.00 60.50 18.42
CA CYS A 73 -14.15 59.73 18.90
C CYS A 73 -13.84 58.24 19.13
N ILE A 74 -13.12 57.58 18.20
CA ILE A 74 -12.73 56.16 18.33
C ILE A 74 -11.75 55.97 19.50
N ALA A 75 -10.80 56.88 19.69
CA ALA A 75 -9.86 56.85 20.80
C ALA A 75 -10.55 57.04 22.16
N THR A 76 -11.64 57.79 22.23
CA THR A 76 -12.47 57.91 23.44
C THR A 76 -13.40 56.72 23.68
N LEU A 77 -13.75 55.95 22.64
CA LEU A 77 -14.72 54.84 22.73
C LEU A 77 -14.09 53.50 23.16
N ILE A 78 -12.77 53.33 22.99
CA ILE A 78 -12.07 52.05 23.20
C ILE A 78 -11.47 51.90 24.62
N ALA A 79 -11.55 52.92 25.50
CA ALA A 79 -10.90 52.87 26.81
C ALA A 79 -11.81 52.30 27.92
N PRO A 80 -11.47 51.14 28.55
CA PRO A 80 -12.08 50.72 29.81
C PRO A 80 -11.55 51.57 30.97
N SER A 81 -12.37 51.71 32.02
CA SER A 81 -12.32 52.83 32.95
C SER A 81 -11.39 52.71 34.17
N ASP A 82 -10.27 51.97 34.14
CA ASP A 82 -9.41 51.89 35.33
C ASP A 82 -7.89 51.70 35.05
N LEU A 83 -7.08 52.34 35.92
CA LEU A 83 -5.61 52.41 36.07
C LEU A 83 -4.80 53.49 35.31
N GLY A 84 -3.86 54.11 36.05
CA GLY A 84 -3.13 55.35 35.74
C GLY A 84 -1.76 55.20 35.04
N LEU A 85 -1.17 56.35 34.70
CA LEU A 85 0.14 56.61 34.04
C LEU A 85 0.38 55.98 32.64
N ALA A 86 -0.19 54.82 32.32
CA ALA A 86 -0.20 54.26 30.95
C ALA A 86 -1.12 55.04 30.00
N ARG A 87 -2.11 55.79 30.55
CA ARG A 87 -3.06 56.64 29.79
C ARG A 87 -2.36 57.74 29.00
N TRP A 88 -1.33 58.37 29.56
CA TRP A 88 -0.58 59.42 28.87
C TRP A 88 0.26 58.86 27.73
N HIS A 89 0.86 57.68 27.91
CA HIS A 89 1.63 57.04 26.83
C HIS A 89 0.71 56.62 25.67
N GLY A 90 -0.45 56.01 25.94
CA GLY A 90 -1.41 55.65 24.90
C GLY A 90 -2.01 56.86 24.16
N ILE A 91 -2.35 57.93 24.88
CA ILE A 91 -2.89 59.17 24.29
C ILE A 91 -1.79 59.93 23.53
N VAL A 92 -0.56 60.00 24.05
CA VAL A 92 0.57 60.64 23.36
C VAL A 92 0.97 59.83 22.13
N VAL A 93 1.00 58.49 22.19
CA VAL A 93 1.25 57.63 21.03
C VAL A 93 0.11 57.75 20.02
N ALA A 94 -1.16 57.86 20.44
CA ALA A 94 -2.28 58.08 19.53
C ALA A 94 -2.27 59.47 18.89
N ILE A 95 -1.87 60.52 19.62
CA ILE A 95 -1.71 61.88 19.11
C ILE A 95 -0.51 61.94 18.14
N LEU A 96 0.60 61.29 18.48
CA LEU A 96 1.79 61.19 17.62
C LEU A 96 1.50 60.34 16.38
N ALA A 97 0.74 59.25 16.50
CA ALA A 97 0.31 58.44 15.37
C ALA A 97 -0.69 59.20 14.49
N ALA A 98 -1.63 59.95 15.07
CA ALA A 98 -2.55 60.81 14.32
C ALA A 98 -1.82 61.98 13.64
N ALA A 99 -0.83 62.58 14.30
CA ALA A 99 0.05 63.60 13.72
C ALA A 99 0.92 63.01 12.60
N ALA A 100 1.49 61.82 12.80
CA ALA A 100 2.25 61.11 11.78
C ALA A 100 1.38 60.71 10.60
N MET A 101 0.16 60.21 10.83
CA MET A 101 -0.80 59.80 9.80
C MET A 101 -1.34 61.00 9.03
N THR A 102 -1.57 62.14 9.68
CA THR A 102 -1.93 63.40 9.00
C THR A 102 -0.76 63.96 8.19
N LEU A 103 0.47 63.88 8.70
CA LEU A 103 1.69 64.16 7.93
C LEU A 103 1.87 63.23 6.72
N LEU A 104 1.55 61.94 6.88
CA LEU A 104 1.64 60.92 5.82
C LEU A 104 0.53 61.10 4.77
N LEU A 105 -0.68 61.50 5.18
CA LEU A 105 -1.80 61.80 4.29
C LEU A 105 -1.57 63.11 3.54
N ILE A 106 -0.99 64.14 4.17
CA ILE A 106 -0.54 65.36 3.51
C ILE A 106 0.59 65.03 2.52
N GLY A 107 1.52 64.16 2.90
CA GLY A 107 2.60 63.66 2.03
C GLY A 107 2.09 62.81 0.85
N ARG A 108 1.02 62.03 1.03
CA ARG A 108 0.39 61.22 -0.03
C ARG A 108 -0.52 62.03 -0.95
N SER A 109 -1.28 63.00 -0.44
CA SER A 109 -2.07 63.90 -1.29
C SER A 109 -1.19 64.85 -2.11
N ALA A 110 0.08 65.01 -1.69
CA ALA A 110 1.12 65.72 -2.42
C ALA A 110 2.09 64.78 -3.16
N ALA A 111 1.80 63.46 -3.25
CA ALA A 111 2.58 62.48 -4.01
C ALA A 111 2.29 62.53 -5.53
N GLY A 112 2.09 63.75 -6.04
CA GLY A 112 2.36 64.13 -7.41
C GLY A 112 3.56 65.09 -7.38
N ASP A 113 4.75 64.54 -7.62
CA ASP A 113 5.98 65.24 -8.03
C ASP A 113 6.69 66.19 -7.02
N GLY A 114 6.46 66.09 -5.71
CA GLY A 114 6.97 67.10 -4.76
C GLY A 114 7.49 66.58 -3.41
N GLN A 115 8.44 65.64 -3.38
CA GLN A 115 9.05 65.19 -2.12
C GLN A 115 9.82 66.31 -1.38
N ASP A 116 10.31 67.33 -2.11
CA ASP A 116 11.01 68.50 -1.55
C ASP A 116 10.09 69.64 -1.09
N GLY A 117 8.90 69.77 -1.70
CA GLY A 117 7.95 70.85 -1.38
C GLY A 117 7.27 70.66 -0.03
N SER A 118 6.90 69.42 0.29
CA SER A 118 6.27 69.06 1.56
C SER A 118 7.22 69.23 2.75
N ARG A 119 8.51 68.86 2.56
CA ARG A 119 9.57 69.04 3.56
C ARG A 119 9.81 70.52 3.89
N LYS A 120 9.84 71.40 2.87
CA LYS A 120 9.97 72.85 3.06
C LYS A 120 8.78 73.47 3.80
N ALA A 121 7.55 73.05 3.47
CA ALA A 121 6.33 73.59 4.08
C ALA A 121 6.22 73.24 5.57
N ILE A 122 6.57 72.00 5.96
CA ILE A 122 6.55 71.58 7.36
C ILE A 122 7.69 72.25 8.14
N ARG A 123 8.89 72.39 7.55
CA ARG A 123 10.01 73.15 8.15
C ARG A 123 9.64 74.61 8.43
N GLN A 124 8.98 75.29 7.48
CA GLN A 124 8.51 76.66 7.66
C GLN A 124 7.43 76.78 8.75
N ALA A 125 6.47 75.85 8.78
CA ALA A 125 5.41 75.85 9.78
C ALA A 125 5.92 75.57 11.21
N LEU A 126 6.91 74.68 11.36
CA LEU A 126 7.55 74.36 12.64
C LEU A 126 8.37 75.55 13.16
N ALA A 127 9.16 76.18 12.28
CA ALA A 127 9.95 77.37 12.60
C ALA A 127 9.08 78.56 13.03
N GLN A 128 7.94 78.78 12.35
CA GLN A 128 6.98 79.83 12.69
C GLN A 128 6.32 79.62 14.06
N ARG A 129 6.02 78.38 14.43
CA ARG A 129 5.32 78.07 15.70
C ARG A 129 6.24 78.05 16.92
N LEU A 130 7.52 77.72 16.73
CA LEU A 130 8.51 77.68 17.82
C LEU A 130 9.21 79.03 18.05
N GLY A 131 9.02 80.02 17.17
CA GLY A 131 9.55 81.38 17.35
C GLY A 131 11.07 81.48 17.16
N ILE A 132 11.68 80.56 16.41
CA ILE A 132 13.14 80.47 16.20
C ILE A 132 13.46 80.97 14.78
N ALA A 133 14.47 81.83 14.64
CA ALA A 133 14.91 82.34 13.33
C ALA A 133 15.40 81.20 12.42
N PRO A 134 15.16 81.26 11.09
CA PRO A 134 15.54 80.20 10.17
C PRO A 134 17.07 80.10 10.09
N GLY A 135 17.66 79.10 10.75
CA GLY A 135 19.09 78.80 10.62
C GLY A 135 19.79 78.13 11.80
N GLY A 136 19.17 78.01 12.99
CA GLY A 136 19.81 77.33 14.11
C GLY A 136 18.79 76.67 15.03
N ASP A 137 18.97 75.36 15.28
CA ASP A 137 18.20 74.49 16.17
C ASP A 137 16.89 73.86 15.65
N VAL A 138 16.24 74.43 14.64
CA VAL A 138 15.08 73.76 13.98
C VAL A 138 15.54 72.68 13.00
N ASP A 139 16.66 72.89 12.30
CA ASP A 139 17.23 71.91 11.38
C ASP A 139 17.83 70.70 12.12
N SER A 140 18.37 70.89 13.33
CA SER A 140 18.86 69.79 14.18
C SER A 140 17.71 68.92 14.70
N LEU A 141 16.58 69.53 15.07
CA LEU A 141 15.37 68.79 15.46
C LEU A 141 14.73 68.06 14.26
N TRP A 142 14.68 68.71 13.10
CA TRP A 142 14.15 68.10 11.89
C TRP A 142 15.00 66.91 11.42
N THR A 143 16.32 67.05 11.43
CA THR A 143 17.25 65.95 11.10
C THR A 143 17.17 64.81 12.10
N ASN A 144 16.98 65.09 13.40
CA ASN A 144 16.75 64.04 14.41
C ASN A 144 15.41 63.31 14.21
N ILE A 145 14.35 64.03 13.86
CA ILE A 145 13.04 63.42 13.54
C ILE A 145 13.15 62.59 12.27
N GLU A 146 13.76 63.11 11.20
CA GLU A 146 13.99 62.37 9.95
C GLU A 146 14.80 61.09 10.21
N ALA A 147 15.87 61.19 11.03
CA ALA A 147 16.68 60.04 11.42
C ALA A 147 15.89 59.01 12.24
N HIS A 148 15.04 59.44 13.18
CA HIS A 148 14.20 58.52 13.97
C HIS A 148 13.09 57.89 13.11
N THR A 149 12.45 58.65 12.22
CA THR A 149 11.45 58.10 11.30
C THR A 149 12.07 57.09 10.35
N ALA A 150 13.26 57.37 9.82
CA ALA A 150 14.00 56.44 8.98
C ALA A 150 14.41 55.16 9.76
N ASN A 151 14.84 55.30 11.01
CA ASN A 151 15.17 54.17 11.87
C ASN A 151 13.92 53.31 12.17
N ILE A 152 12.78 53.93 12.49
CA ILE A 152 11.51 53.21 12.71
C ILE A 152 11.06 52.50 11.43
N GLU A 153 11.08 53.18 10.28
CA GLU A 153 10.76 52.55 8.99
C GLU A 153 11.66 51.35 8.71
N GLN A 154 12.97 51.48 8.96
CA GLN A 154 13.92 50.39 8.82
C GLN A 154 13.59 49.24 9.77
N ARG A 155 13.32 49.51 11.05
CA ARG A 155 12.99 48.50 12.07
C ARG A 155 11.69 47.76 11.75
N VAL A 156 10.68 48.49 11.29
CA VAL A 156 9.42 47.91 10.83
C VAL A 156 9.66 47.00 9.63
N ASN A 157 10.49 47.44 8.67
CA ASN A 157 10.80 46.62 7.50
C ASN A 157 11.60 45.36 7.87
N GLU A 158 12.54 45.46 8.80
CA GLU A 158 13.29 44.32 9.38
C GLU A 158 12.32 43.31 10.02
N LEU A 159 11.41 43.76 10.89
CA LEU A 159 10.42 42.90 11.54
C LEU A 159 9.46 42.24 10.56
N VAL A 160 9.01 42.97 9.53
CA VAL A 160 8.14 42.41 8.49
C VAL A 160 8.86 41.33 7.69
N GLN A 161 10.16 41.51 7.40
CA GLN A 161 10.96 40.47 6.75
C GLN A 161 11.15 39.24 7.65
N GLU A 162 11.41 39.45 8.94
CA GLU A 162 11.57 38.38 9.91
C GLU A 162 10.27 37.57 10.10
N GLN A 163 9.12 38.24 10.16
CA GLN A 163 7.82 37.58 10.21
C GLN A 163 7.57 36.72 8.95
N ARG A 164 7.86 37.26 7.75
CA ARG A 164 7.73 36.47 6.50
C ARG A 164 8.62 35.26 6.50
N ARG A 165 9.86 35.39 6.98
CA ARG A 165 10.82 34.28 7.06
C ARG A 165 10.28 33.18 7.98
N LEU A 166 9.83 33.53 9.18
CA LEU A 166 9.25 32.56 10.12
C LEU A 166 7.99 31.88 9.56
N GLN A 167 7.13 32.62 8.86
CA GLN A 167 5.97 32.04 8.19
C GLN A 167 6.35 31.07 7.07
N LEU A 168 7.39 31.39 6.28
CA LEU A 168 7.91 30.48 5.26
C LEU A 168 8.49 29.21 5.87
N GLU A 169 9.27 29.32 6.96
CA GLU A 169 9.84 28.17 7.67
C GLU A 169 8.72 27.26 8.25
N ALA A 170 7.72 27.85 8.92
CA ALA A 170 6.58 27.10 9.44
C ALA A 170 5.77 26.42 8.32
N SER A 171 5.57 27.12 7.20
CA SER A 171 4.87 26.57 6.03
C SER A 171 5.64 25.40 5.42
N LEU A 172 6.95 25.53 5.23
CA LEU A 172 7.82 24.47 4.72
C LEU A 172 7.78 23.23 5.62
N ASN A 173 7.92 23.41 6.94
CA ASN A 173 7.82 22.31 7.90
C ASN A 173 6.45 21.63 7.85
N SER A 174 5.37 22.40 7.70
CA SER A 174 4.01 21.84 7.57
C SER A 174 3.83 21.01 6.29
N VAL A 175 4.48 21.40 5.20
CA VAL A 175 4.45 20.67 3.93
C VAL A 175 5.30 19.41 4.03
N GLN A 176 6.50 19.50 4.59
CA GLN A 176 7.36 18.34 4.82
C GLN A 176 6.67 17.30 5.72
N ARG A 177 6.01 17.75 6.79
CA ARG A 177 5.25 16.86 7.68
C ARG A 177 4.09 16.17 6.96
N ARG A 178 3.30 16.93 6.18
CA ARG A 178 2.22 16.35 5.36
C ARG A 178 2.74 15.33 4.34
N ASN A 179 3.89 15.60 3.71
CA ASN A 179 4.49 14.68 2.77
C ASN A 179 4.97 13.39 3.47
N LEU A 180 5.58 13.50 4.64
CA LEU A 180 5.98 12.33 5.44
C LEU A 180 4.76 11.50 5.86
N GLU A 181 3.72 12.14 6.39
CA GLU A 181 2.47 11.46 6.75
C GLU A 181 1.83 10.78 5.53
N ALA A 182 1.79 11.45 4.38
CA ALA A 182 1.28 10.86 3.13
C ALA A 182 2.10 9.65 2.67
N ILE A 183 3.44 9.70 2.79
CA ILE A 183 4.30 8.56 2.48
C ILE A 183 4.00 7.39 3.42
N LEU A 184 3.97 7.63 4.74
CA LEU A 184 3.73 6.58 5.73
C LEU A 184 2.34 5.93 5.59
N HIS A 185 1.32 6.72 5.28
CA HIS A 185 -0.03 6.21 4.99
C HIS A 185 -0.12 5.48 3.63
N GLY A 186 0.70 5.86 2.65
CA GLY A 186 0.77 5.22 1.34
C GLY A 186 1.62 3.95 1.30
N MET A 187 2.34 3.60 2.37
CA MET A 187 3.11 2.36 2.44
C MET A 187 2.18 1.13 2.40
N ALA A 188 2.50 0.18 1.52
CA ALA A 188 1.76 -1.08 1.40
C ALA A 188 2.01 -2.06 2.55
N GLU A 189 3.07 -1.85 3.34
CA GLU A 189 3.40 -2.67 4.50
C GLU A 189 2.78 -2.08 5.77
N PRO A 190 2.19 -2.91 6.66
CA PRO A 190 1.69 -2.46 7.95
C PRO A 190 2.81 -1.85 8.81
N LEU A 191 2.58 -0.63 9.29
CA LEU A 191 3.50 0.13 10.13
C LEU A 191 2.82 0.57 11.43
N LEU A 192 3.45 0.25 12.55
CA LEU A 192 3.05 0.66 13.89
C LEU A 192 4.22 1.39 14.56
N VAL A 193 3.95 2.52 15.19
CA VAL A 193 4.92 3.24 16.01
C VAL A 193 4.38 3.34 17.42
N VAL A 194 5.18 2.96 18.41
CA VAL A 194 4.84 3.06 19.82
C VAL A 194 5.86 3.92 20.57
N ASP A 195 5.45 4.52 21.69
CA ASP A 195 6.36 5.20 22.60
C ASP A 195 7.07 4.20 23.54
N ARG A 196 7.95 4.72 24.41
CA ARG A 196 8.65 3.94 25.44
C ARG A 196 7.74 3.27 26.49
N PHE A 197 6.46 3.63 26.54
CA PHE A 197 5.46 3.11 27.46
C PHE A 197 4.44 2.20 26.75
N GLU A 198 4.78 1.70 25.55
CA GLU A 198 3.92 0.84 24.73
C GLU A 198 2.61 1.53 24.30
N ARG A 199 2.56 2.87 24.19
CA ARG A 199 1.40 3.59 23.66
C ARG A 199 1.53 3.86 22.17
N ILE A 200 0.44 3.73 21.44
CA ILE A 200 0.42 3.92 19.98
C ILE A 200 0.67 5.40 19.64
N LEU A 201 1.77 5.69 18.94
CA LEU A 201 2.08 7.01 18.39
C LEU A 201 1.55 7.18 16.97
N PHE A 202 1.64 6.11 16.17
CA PHE A 202 1.20 6.12 14.78
C PHE A 202 0.83 4.71 14.33
N VAL A 203 -0.18 4.62 13.48
CA VAL A 203 -0.54 3.40 12.76
C VAL A 203 -0.97 3.77 11.35
N ASN A 204 -0.42 3.11 10.33
CA ASN A 204 -0.90 3.32 8.96
C ASN A 204 -2.19 2.53 8.69
N GLN A 205 -2.84 2.82 7.56
CA GLN A 205 -4.14 2.20 7.22
C GLN A 205 -4.04 0.67 7.14
N ILE A 206 -2.96 0.16 6.55
CA ILE A 206 -2.75 -1.29 6.39
C ILE A 206 -2.57 -1.99 7.75
N ALA A 207 -1.85 -1.38 8.69
CA ALA A 207 -1.73 -1.90 10.06
C ALA A 207 -3.04 -1.79 10.85
N ALA A 208 -3.82 -0.74 10.64
CA ALA A 208 -5.13 -0.60 11.25
C ALA A 208 -6.07 -1.73 10.82
N GLU A 209 -6.09 -2.07 9.53
CA GLU A 209 -6.86 -3.20 9.00
C GLU A 209 -6.36 -4.55 9.51
N LEU A 210 -5.03 -4.74 9.56
CA LEU A 210 -4.41 -5.98 10.06
C LEU A 210 -4.72 -6.22 11.55
N LEU A 211 -4.56 -5.19 12.38
CA LEU A 211 -4.79 -5.24 13.82
C LEU A 211 -6.28 -5.13 14.19
N LYS A 212 -7.14 -4.77 13.23
CA LYS A 212 -8.59 -4.51 13.40
C LYS A 212 -8.88 -3.33 14.34
N ILE A 213 -8.13 -2.25 14.16
CA ILE A 213 -8.16 -1.07 15.02
C ILE A 213 -8.52 0.19 14.23
N SER A 214 -9.08 1.19 14.90
CA SER A 214 -9.38 2.47 14.28
C SER A 214 -8.17 3.42 14.35
N ALA A 215 -7.57 3.72 13.19
CA ALA A 215 -6.34 4.53 13.09
C ALA A 215 -6.44 5.92 13.75
N SER A 216 -7.63 6.50 13.84
CA SER A 216 -7.85 7.84 14.40
C SER A 216 -8.29 7.85 15.87
N SER A 217 -8.91 6.78 16.37
CA SER A 217 -9.51 6.76 17.71
C SER A 217 -8.58 6.20 18.78
N GLU A 218 -7.54 5.47 18.37
CA GLU A 218 -6.73 4.65 19.28
C GLU A 218 -5.28 5.16 19.44
N VAL A 219 -4.98 6.32 18.83
CA VAL A 219 -3.71 7.02 19.06
C VAL A 219 -3.60 7.43 20.54
N ARG A 220 -2.44 7.18 21.15
CA ARG A 220 -2.09 7.32 22.58
C ARG A 220 -2.71 6.30 23.53
N GLN A 221 -3.47 5.32 23.03
CA GLN A 221 -3.91 4.20 23.85
C GLN A 221 -2.76 3.22 24.11
N PRO A 222 -2.74 2.55 25.28
CA PRO A 222 -1.83 1.44 25.54
C PRO A 222 -2.06 0.30 24.55
N LEU A 223 -0.98 -0.27 24.00
CA LEU A 223 -1.06 -1.30 22.97
C LEU A 223 -1.77 -2.58 23.46
N ASP A 224 -1.64 -2.91 24.73
CA ASP A 224 -2.25 -4.08 25.38
C ASP A 224 -3.78 -3.99 25.53
N GLN A 225 -4.36 -2.79 25.48
CA GLN A 225 -5.81 -2.57 25.46
C GLN A 225 -6.42 -2.73 24.07
N VAL A 226 -5.58 -2.60 23.06
CA VAL A 226 -5.98 -2.51 21.65
C VAL A 226 -5.72 -3.83 20.91
N VAL A 227 -4.59 -4.47 21.19
CA VAL A 227 -4.15 -5.71 20.53
C VAL A 227 -4.13 -6.84 21.54
N SER A 228 -4.83 -7.94 21.25
CA SER A 228 -4.95 -9.08 22.18
C SER A 228 -3.90 -10.19 21.98
N ASP A 229 -3.04 -10.10 20.97
CA ASP A 229 -2.03 -11.14 20.70
C ASP A 229 -0.85 -11.04 21.67
N ALA A 230 -0.79 -11.97 22.62
CA ALA A 230 0.24 -11.99 23.66
C ALA A 230 1.67 -12.09 23.11
N LYS A 231 1.90 -12.82 22.00
CA LYS A 231 3.24 -12.99 21.43
C LYS A 231 3.75 -11.69 20.80
N LEU A 232 2.86 -10.97 20.13
CA LEU A 232 3.15 -9.66 19.56
C LEU A 232 3.46 -8.64 20.66
N LEU A 233 2.64 -8.59 21.71
CA LEU A 233 2.86 -7.71 22.85
C LEU A 233 4.20 -8.00 23.54
N ASP A 234 4.51 -9.27 23.80
CA ASP A 234 5.78 -9.66 24.43
C ASP A 234 6.99 -9.30 23.56
N ALA A 235 6.89 -9.47 22.23
CA ALA A 235 7.96 -9.11 21.31
C ALA A 235 8.24 -7.60 21.33
N ILE A 236 7.19 -6.77 21.34
CA ILE A 236 7.29 -5.31 21.39
C ILE A 236 7.83 -4.84 22.75
N ARG A 237 7.32 -5.41 23.86
CA ARG A 237 7.79 -5.12 25.21
C ARG A 237 9.27 -5.41 25.39
N GLN A 238 9.73 -6.59 24.93
CA GLN A 238 11.14 -6.94 24.96
C GLN A 238 11.99 -5.99 24.12
N ALA A 239 11.50 -5.54 22.97
CA ALA A 239 12.22 -4.61 22.11
C ALA A 239 12.30 -3.19 22.71
N CYS A 240 11.25 -2.73 23.39
CA CYS A 240 11.24 -1.45 24.11
C CYS A 240 12.18 -1.45 25.33
N GLN A 241 12.38 -2.60 25.98
CA GLN A 241 13.27 -2.76 27.14
C GLN A 241 14.73 -3.05 26.77
N ALA A 242 15.02 -3.37 25.51
CA ALA A 242 16.38 -3.68 25.04
C ALA A 242 17.19 -2.41 24.69
N ASP A 243 18.50 -2.46 24.92
CA ASP A 243 19.42 -1.38 24.51
C ASP A 243 19.34 -1.09 23.00
N SER A 244 19.62 0.15 22.58
CA SER A 244 19.42 0.62 21.20
C SER A 244 20.17 -0.21 20.12
N ARG A 245 21.22 -0.95 20.49
CA ARG A 245 21.96 -1.86 19.60
C ARG A 245 21.32 -3.24 19.44
N THR A 246 20.58 -3.71 20.45
CA THR A 246 19.87 -5.01 20.47
C THR A 246 18.39 -4.88 20.16
N ALA A 247 17.83 -3.68 20.24
CA ALA A 247 16.44 -3.37 19.88
C ALA A 247 16.14 -3.55 18.38
N ARG A 248 17.16 -3.51 17.51
CA ARG A 248 17.02 -3.91 16.09
C ARG A 248 16.89 -5.43 16.01
N ARG A 249 15.64 -5.91 16.03
CA ARG A 249 15.33 -7.33 16.02
C ARG A 249 14.36 -7.66 14.91
N ARG A 250 14.60 -8.81 14.29
CA ARG A 250 13.63 -9.46 13.41
C ARG A 250 13.02 -10.62 14.14
N VAL A 251 11.70 -10.63 14.29
CA VAL A 251 10.96 -11.72 14.95
C VAL A 251 9.89 -12.21 14.00
N GLU A 252 9.83 -13.51 13.79
CA GLU A 252 8.75 -14.13 13.03
C GLU A 252 7.65 -14.60 13.97
N LEU A 253 6.42 -14.20 13.66
CA LEU A 253 5.23 -14.50 14.45
C LEU A 253 4.12 -14.97 13.52
N ASP A 254 3.27 -15.86 14.03
CA ASP A 254 2.04 -16.22 13.35
C ASP A 254 0.91 -15.34 13.93
N PHE A 255 0.30 -14.50 13.09
CA PHE A 255 -0.74 -13.55 13.45
C PHE A 255 -1.83 -13.53 12.37
N ALA A 256 -3.10 -13.51 12.77
CA ALA A 256 -4.25 -13.52 11.85
C ALA A 256 -4.18 -14.63 10.77
N ASN A 257 -3.71 -15.83 11.15
CA ASN A 257 -3.52 -16.97 10.25
C ASN A 257 -2.51 -16.74 9.11
N ARG A 258 -1.60 -15.78 9.28
CA ARG A 258 -0.47 -15.46 8.38
C ARG A 258 0.82 -15.42 9.18
N ALA A 259 1.95 -15.67 8.53
CA ALA A 259 3.27 -15.51 9.14
C ALA A 259 3.82 -14.12 8.82
N PHE A 260 4.17 -13.34 9.84
CA PHE A 260 4.76 -12.02 9.70
C PHE A 260 6.18 -12.00 10.25
N ALA A 261 7.11 -11.43 9.49
CA ALA A 261 8.41 -11.03 9.98
C ALA A 261 8.33 -9.57 10.43
N LEU A 262 8.37 -9.36 11.75
CA LEU A 262 8.43 -8.03 12.34
C LEU A 262 9.85 -7.50 12.27
N SER A 263 10.03 -6.31 11.72
CA SER A 263 11.28 -5.57 11.84
C SER A 263 11.07 -4.42 12.80
N MET A 264 11.75 -4.49 13.94
CA MET A 264 11.64 -3.50 15.02
C MET A 264 12.88 -2.62 15.02
N ALA A 265 12.70 -1.30 15.04
CA ALA A 265 13.78 -0.33 15.07
C ALA A 265 13.48 0.77 16.10
N PRO A 266 14.42 1.08 17.02
CA PRO A 266 14.22 2.15 17.99
C PRO A 266 14.23 3.51 17.29
N LEU A 267 13.34 4.41 17.73
CA LEU A 267 13.37 5.83 17.39
C LEU A 267 14.34 6.54 18.33
N THR A 268 15.48 6.95 17.80
CA THR A 268 16.47 7.76 18.51
C THR A 268 16.37 9.21 18.06
N ASP A 269 16.36 10.16 18.99
CA ASP A 269 16.51 11.57 18.64
C ASP A 269 17.95 11.83 18.19
N SER A 270 18.13 12.21 16.92
CA SER A 270 19.42 12.66 16.38
C SER A 270 19.81 14.08 16.85
N SER A 271 18.98 14.70 17.69
CA SER A 271 19.08 16.10 18.10
C SER A 271 19.92 16.34 19.36
N ALA A 272 20.49 15.31 19.97
CA ALA A 272 21.44 15.47 21.08
C ALA A 272 22.80 15.93 20.53
N GLY A 273 22.89 17.21 20.19
CA GLY A 273 24.15 17.90 19.94
C GLY A 273 25.03 17.91 21.18
N ASP A 274 26.33 17.79 20.95
CA ASP A 274 27.46 17.88 21.89
C ASP A 274 27.12 18.54 23.23
N GLY A 275 26.93 17.72 24.26
CA GLY A 275 26.62 18.23 25.60
C GLY A 275 26.28 17.13 26.60
N ALA A 276 27.29 16.33 26.98
CA ALA A 276 27.41 15.61 28.25
C ALA A 276 26.10 15.16 28.95
N SER A 277 25.45 14.13 28.41
CA SER A 277 24.91 13.02 29.21
C SER A 277 24.65 11.81 28.31
N ASP A 278 24.99 10.66 28.85
CA ASP A 278 25.29 9.41 28.17
C ASP A 278 24.00 8.66 27.73
N GLN A 279 24.08 8.07 26.53
CA GLN A 279 23.08 7.27 25.79
C GLN A 279 21.94 8.03 25.08
N PRO A 280 21.77 7.82 23.75
CA PRO A 280 20.58 8.25 23.03
C PRO A 280 19.38 7.51 23.60
N SER A 281 18.57 8.20 24.39
CA SER A 281 17.33 7.64 24.93
C SER A 281 16.39 7.35 23.77
N ALA A 282 16.09 6.06 23.53
CA ALA A 282 15.08 5.70 22.55
C ALA A 282 13.71 6.22 23.03
N HIS A 283 13.09 7.10 22.26
CA HIS A 283 11.80 7.70 22.63
C HIS A 283 10.60 6.86 22.14
N GLY A 284 10.84 5.86 21.31
CA GLY A 284 9.82 4.93 20.83
C GLY A 284 10.39 3.79 19.99
N LEU A 285 9.50 3.00 19.43
CA LEU A 285 9.80 1.84 18.60
C LEU A 285 8.95 1.88 17.33
N VAL A 286 9.59 1.71 16.17
CA VAL A 286 8.92 1.48 14.89
C VAL A 286 8.87 -0.02 14.64
N VAL A 287 7.68 -0.53 14.32
CA VAL A 287 7.40 -1.94 14.04
C VAL A 287 6.82 -2.03 12.64
N LEU A 288 7.57 -2.70 11.75
CA LEU A 288 7.16 -2.98 10.38
C LEU A 288 6.79 -4.45 10.24
N PHE A 289 5.62 -4.73 9.68
CA PHE A 289 5.10 -6.09 9.51
C PHE A 289 5.31 -6.52 8.05
N ARG A 290 6.21 -7.47 7.80
CA ARG A 290 6.36 -8.06 6.47
C ARG A 290 5.65 -9.40 6.43
N ASP A 291 4.63 -9.56 5.58
CA ASP A 291 4.03 -10.87 5.35
C ASP A 291 5.05 -11.78 4.67
N VAL A 292 5.38 -12.89 5.33
CA VAL A 292 6.30 -13.92 4.85
C VAL A 292 5.62 -15.29 4.73
N THR A 293 4.29 -15.32 4.72
CA THR A 293 3.50 -16.56 4.66
C THR A 293 3.89 -17.41 3.46
N ARG A 294 3.98 -16.80 2.27
CA ARG A 294 4.32 -17.52 1.03
C ARG A 294 5.74 -18.06 1.06
N GLU A 295 6.70 -17.24 1.50
CA GLU A 295 8.10 -17.66 1.62
C GLU A 295 8.26 -18.77 2.65
N ARG A 296 7.58 -18.69 3.79
CA ARG A 296 7.63 -19.72 4.84
C ARG A 296 6.98 -21.02 4.38
N LEU A 297 5.82 -20.97 3.72
CA LEU A 297 5.17 -22.15 3.16
C LEU A 297 6.06 -22.80 2.08
N ALA A 298 6.67 -22.00 1.19
CA ALA A 298 7.60 -22.49 0.18
C ALA A 298 8.86 -23.11 0.81
N ALA A 299 9.45 -22.47 1.83
CA ALA A 299 10.61 -22.99 2.55
C ALA A 299 10.29 -24.29 3.31
N LYS A 300 9.11 -24.37 3.93
CA LYS A 300 8.61 -25.57 4.59
C LYS A 300 8.42 -26.70 3.58
N ALA A 301 7.71 -26.46 2.48
CA ALA A 301 7.50 -27.44 1.41
C ALA A 301 8.83 -27.92 0.82
N LYS A 302 9.82 -27.04 0.64
CA LYS A 302 11.17 -27.41 0.19
C LYS A 302 11.89 -28.30 1.21
N SER A 303 11.78 -27.99 2.50
CA SER A 303 12.44 -28.75 3.56
C SER A 303 11.80 -30.14 3.71
N GLU A 304 10.47 -30.21 3.69
CA GLU A 304 9.70 -31.45 3.67
C GLU A 304 10.04 -32.29 2.43
N PHE A 305 10.19 -31.65 1.27
CA PHE A 305 10.64 -32.30 0.03
C PHE A 305 12.00 -32.97 0.21
N VAL A 306 13.01 -32.25 0.71
CA VAL A 306 14.36 -32.81 0.90
C VAL A 306 14.35 -33.95 1.92
N ALA A 307 13.58 -33.79 3.01
CA ALA A 307 13.45 -34.82 4.05
C ALA A 307 12.82 -36.10 3.49
N HIS A 308 11.72 -35.98 2.74
CA HIS A 308 11.04 -37.13 2.13
C HIS A 308 11.90 -37.86 1.12
N VAL A 309 12.56 -37.12 0.21
CA VAL A 309 13.49 -37.72 -0.76
C VAL A 309 14.60 -38.48 -0.03
N SER A 310 15.21 -37.86 0.98
CA SER A 310 16.28 -38.49 1.75
C SER A 310 15.81 -39.77 2.44
N HIS A 311 14.58 -39.79 2.96
CA HIS A 311 14.00 -40.97 3.59
C HIS A 311 13.75 -42.11 2.59
N GLU A 312 13.15 -41.80 1.44
CA GLU A 312 12.86 -42.82 0.40
C GLU A 312 14.15 -43.39 -0.19
N LEU A 313 15.14 -42.53 -0.48
CA LEU A 313 16.47 -42.96 -0.93
C LEU A 313 17.12 -43.90 0.08
N ARG A 314 17.14 -43.53 1.37
CA ARG A 314 17.73 -44.35 2.44
C ARG A 314 17.05 -45.70 2.55
N THR A 315 15.72 -45.74 2.43
CA THR A 315 14.95 -46.98 2.53
C THR A 315 15.29 -47.95 1.40
N GLN A 316 15.30 -47.48 0.14
CA GLN A 316 15.67 -48.34 -1.00
C GLN A 316 17.13 -48.79 -0.94
N LEU A 317 18.05 -47.91 -0.56
CA LEU A 317 19.46 -48.23 -0.41
C LEU A 317 19.72 -49.25 0.71
N SER A 318 19.00 -49.13 1.84
CA SER A 318 19.11 -50.07 2.95
C SER A 318 18.60 -51.45 2.56
N SER A 319 17.54 -51.53 1.75
CA SER A 319 17.05 -52.81 1.20
C SER A 319 18.11 -53.46 0.30
N ILE A 320 18.66 -52.71 -0.66
CA ILE A 320 19.72 -53.23 -1.55
C ILE A 320 20.90 -53.75 -0.71
N ARG A 321 21.32 -52.97 0.28
CA ARG A 321 22.42 -53.34 1.16
C ARG A 321 22.13 -54.62 1.95
N ALA A 322 20.97 -54.70 2.62
CA ALA A 322 20.61 -55.85 3.44
C ALA A 322 20.54 -57.16 2.64
N TYR A 323 19.86 -57.15 1.48
CA TYR A 323 19.80 -58.35 0.63
C TYR A 323 21.15 -58.70 0.00
N THR A 324 22.00 -57.72 -0.26
CA THR A 324 23.38 -57.98 -0.72
C THR A 324 24.23 -58.60 0.40
N GLU A 325 24.11 -58.11 1.64
CA GLU A 325 24.78 -58.67 2.82
C GLU A 325 24.33 -60.13 3.04
N MET A 326 23.02 -60.42 3.00
CA MET A 326 22.48 -61.78 3.11
C MET A 326 22.99 -62.73 2.01
N LEU A 327 23.19 -62.23 0.79
CA LEU A 327 23.79 -63.00 -0.30
C LEU A 327 25.28 -63.29 -0.06
N VAL A 328 26.03 -62.32 0.47
CA VAL A 328 27.45 -62.45 0.79
C VAL A 328 27.68 -63.40 1.96
N ASP A 329 26.81 -63.35 2.98
CA ASP A 329 26.87 -64.19 4.17
C ASP A 329 26.39 -65.63 3.90
N GLY A 330 25.90 -65.91 2.69
CA GLY A 330 25.48 -67.24 2.24
C GLY A 330 24.12 -67.68 2.79
N GLU A 331 23.28 -66.75 3.26
CA GLU A 331 21.96 -67.04 3.82
C GLU A 331 20.96 -67.54 2.75
N ALA A 332 21.21 -67.22 1.47
CA ALA A 332 20.45 -67.74 0.33
C ALA A 332 21.10 -69.03 -0.23
N ALA A 333 20.90 -70.14 0.47
CA ALA A 333 21.52 -71.42 0.14
C ALA A 333 20.97 -72.03 -1.16
N ASP A 334 19.66 -71.90 -1.42
CA ASP A 334 19.00 -72.43 -2.61
C ASP A 334 18.82 -71.37 -3.72
N GLU A 335 18.67 -71.87 -4.95
CA GLU A 335 18.55 -71.03 -6.14
C GLU A 335 17.28 -70.17 -6.14
N LYS A 336 16.21 -70.65 -5.50
CA LYS A 336 14.94 -69.93 -5.45
C LYS A 336 15.06 -68.69 -4.55
N THR A 337 15.63 -68.83 -3.36
CA THR A 337 15.87 -67.69 -2.47
C THR A 337 16.85 -66.69 -3.05
N ARG A 338 17.91 -67.15 -3.76
CA ARG A 338 18.80 -66.23 -4.50
C ARG A 338 18.05 -65.43 -5.56
N ALA A 339 17.21 -66.09 -6.37
CA ALA A 339 16.42 -65.42 -7.40
C ALA A 339 15.46 -64.37 -6.79
N GLU A 340 14.83 -64.68 -5.66
CA GLU A 340 14.01 -63.73 -4.91
C GLU A 340 14.83 -62.51 -4.45
N TYR A 341 16.02 -62.71 -3.88
CA TYR A 341 16.88 -61.61 -3.42
C TYR A 341 17.37 -60.74 -4.57
N TYR A 342 17.81 -61.33 -5.68
CA TYR A 342 18.17 -60.59 -6.89
C TYR A 342 17.00 -59.75 -7.41
N GLY A 343 15.78 -60.32 -7.42
CA GLY A 343 14.57 -59.60 -7.81
C GLY A 343 14.28 -58.39 -6.91
N ILE A 344 14.47 -58.53 -5.59
CA ILE A 344 14.29 -57.42 -4.65
C ILE A 344 15.34 -56.33 -4.87
N ILE A 345 16.62 -56.70 -5.02
CA ILE A 345 17.70 -55.75 -5.29
C ILE A 345 17.43 -54.97 -6.58
N GLN A 346 17.09 -55.67 -7.67
CA GLN A 346 16.77 -55.06 -8.95
C GLN A 346 15.58 -54.10 -8.83
N THR A 347 14.49 -54.54 -8.20
CA THR A 347 13.29 -53.71 -8.01
C THR A 347 13.60 -52.44 -7.20
N SER A 348 14.43 -52.54 -6.16
CA SER A 348 14.84 -51.38 -5.37
C SER A 348 15.76 -50.44 -6.14
N ALA A 349 16.67 -50.97 -6.96
CA ALA A 349 17.54 -50.17 -7.84
C ALA A 349 16.74 -49.41 -8.89
N ASP A 350 15.79 -50.07 -9.57
CA ASP A 350 14.92 -49.45 -10.57
C ASP A 350 14.00 -48.37 -9.97
N ARG A 351 13.56 -48.56 -8.72
CA ARG A 351 12.81 -47.55 -7.98
C ARG A 351 13.67 -46.34 -7.63
N LEU A 352 14.91 -46.58 -7.21
CA LEU A 352 15.87 -45.53 -6.87
C LEU A 352 16.20 -44.68 -8.12
N GLY A 353 16.48 -45.32 -9.26
CA GLY A 353 16.73 -44.65 -10.54
C GLY A 353 15.56 -43.75 -10.94
N ARG A 354 14.33 -44.29 -10.95
CA ARG A 354 13.12 -43.50 -11.26
C ARG A 354 12.91 -42.32 -10.32
N LEU A 355 13.22 -42.46 -9.03
CA LEU A 355 13.11 -41.35 -8.06
C LEU A 355 14.11 -40.23 -8.39
N ILE A 356 15.35 -40.59 -8.71
CA ILE A 356 16.41 -39.64 -9.09
C ILE A 356 16.03 -38.93 -10.40
N ASP A 357 15.59 -39.68 -11.42
CA ASP A 357 15.21 -39.11 -12.71
C ASP A 357 14.05 -38.12 -12.58
N ASN A 358 13.01 -38.50 -11.82
CA ASN A 358 11.88 -37.60 -11.56
C ASN A 358 12.34 -36.34 -10.80
N MET A 359 13.25 -36.48 -9.83
CA MET A 359 13.79 -35.34 -9.07
C MET A 359 14.58 -34.39 -9.97
N LEU A 360 15.46 -34.93 -10.83
CA LEU A 360 16.25 -34.15 -11.78
C LEU A 360 15.35 -33.46 -12.81
N ASN A 361 14.32 -34.14 -13.33
CA ASN A 361 13.39 -33.55 -14.28
C ASN A 361 12.60 -32.41 -13.64
N ILE A 362 12.03 -32.61 -12.44
CA ILE A 362 11.35 -31.53 -11.70
C ILE A 362 12.29 -30.34 -11.46
N SER A 363 13.50 -30.60 -10.95
CA SER A 363 14.45 -29.54 -10.65
C SER A 363 14.87 -28.75 -11.89
N ARG A 364 15.08 -29.42 -13.03
CA ARG A 364 15.45 -28.75 -14.27
C ARG A 364 14.30 -27.90 -14.82
N ILE A 365 13.06 -28.40 -14.75
CA ILE A 365 11.87 -27.68 -15.21
C ILE A 365 11.66 -26.42 -14.34
N GLU A 366 11.73 -26.56 -13.02
CA GLU A 366 11.55 -25.43 -12.09
C GLU A 366 12.65 -24.37 -12.22
N ALA A 367 13.88 -24.78 -12.52
CA ALA A 367 14.99 -23.87 -12.76
C ALA A 367 14.96 -23.22 -14.17
N GLY A 368 13.98 -23.56 -15.02
CA GLY A 368 13.92 -23.09 -16.41
C GLY A 368 15.14 -23.48 -17.25
N THR A 369 15.94 -24.46 -16.81
CA THR A 369 17.23 -24.82 -17.42
C THR A 369 17.10 -26.00 -18.41
N VAL A 370 15.90 -26.58 -18.54
CA VAL A 370 15.65 -27.60 -19.57
C VAL A 370 15.79 -26.96 -20.94
N ARG A 371 16.65 -27.53 -21.79
CA ARG A 371 16.58 -27.31 -23.24
C ARG A 371 15.33 -28.03 -23.74
N ILE A 372 14.19 -27.35 -23.71
CA ILE A 372 12.94 -27.88 -24.22
C ILE A 372 13.02 -27.84 -25.74
N ASN A 373 12.97 -29.00 -26.40
CA ASN A 373 12.94 -29.05 -27.85
C ASN A 373 11.53 -29.40 -28.31
N LYS A 374 10.69 -28.36 -28.49
CA LYS A 374 9.32 -28.54 -28.99
C LYS A 374 9.38 -28.71 -30.50
N ASP A 375 8.97 -29.87 -31.00
CA ASP A 375 8.79 -30.15 -32.42
C ASP A 375 7.32 -30.53 -32.70
N PRO A 376 6.85 -30.50 -33.96
CA PRO A 376 5.55 -31.06 -34.32
C PRO A 376 5.54 -32.58 -34.13
N VAL A 377 4.87 -33.07 -33.09
CA VAL A 377 4.85 -34.50 -32.73
C VAL A 377 3.46 -35.10 -32.93
N ALA A 378 3.43 -36.30 -33.54
CA ALA A 378 2.24 -37.13 -33.65
C ALA A 378 1.96 -37.84 -32.31
N VAL A 379 0.95 -37.35 -31.58
CA VAL A 379 0.63 -37.85 -30.22
C VAL A 379 0.18 -39.30 -30.22
N SER A 380 -0.49 -39.77 -31.27
CA SER A 380 -0.94 -41.16 -31.40
C SER A 380 0.21 -42.17 -31.36
N ILE A 381 1.39 -41.79 -31.86
CA ILE A 381 2.60 -42.62 -31.80
C ILE A 381 3.07 -42.75 -30.35
N ILE A 382 3.15 -41.63 -29.62
CA ILE A 382 3.55 -41.61 -28.21
C ILE A 382 2.59 -42.47 -27.38
N VAL A 383 1.28 -42.28 -27.53
CA VAL A 383 0.28 -43.03 -26.78
C VAL A 383 0.40 -44.53 -27.05
N LYS A 384 0.58 -44.91 -28.32
CA LYS A 384 0.75 -46.31 -28.70
C LYS A 384 2.02 -46.91 -28.06
N GLU A 385 3.15 -46.24 -28.15
CA GLU A 385 4.40 -46.70 -27.52
C GLU A 385 4.26 -46.88 -26.00
N VAL A 386 3.58 -45.94 -25.32
CA VAL A 386 3.31 -46.06 -23.88
C VAL A 386 2.44 -47.27 -23.58
N VAL A 387 1.33 -47.44 -24.31
CA VAL A 387 0.40 -48.55 -24.12
C VAL A 387 1.09 -49.90 -24.37
N ASP A 388 1.85 -50.02 -25.45
CA ASP A 388 2.60 -51.24 -25.79
C ASP A 388 3.62 -51.58 -24.70
N SER A 389 4.30 -50.56 -24.13
CA SER A 389 5.28 -50.75 -23.05
C SER A 389 4.66 -51.21 -21.72
N LEU A 390 3.41 -50.82 -21.44
CA LEU A 390 2.71 -51.13 -20.19
C LEU A 390 1.79 -52.36 -20.29
N LYS A 391 1.62 -52.91 -21.48
CA LYS A 391 0.79 -54.09 -21.73
C LYS A 391 1.17 -55.29 -20.85
N PRO A 392 2.46 -55.65 -20.65
CA PRO A 392 2.82 -56.76 -19.77
C PRO A 392 2.38 -56.54 -18.31
N GLN A 393 2.48 -55.31 -17.81
CA GLN A 393 2.05 -54.97 -16.43
C GLN A 393 0.53 -55.03 -16.28
N ALA A 394 -0.22 -54.61 -17.31
CA ALA A 394 -1.68 -54.73 -17.31
C ALA A 394 -2.12 -56.20 -17.36
N GLU A 395 -1.48 -57.03 -18.20
CA GLU A 395 -1.76 -58.47 -18.33
C GLU A 395 -1.45 -59.23 -17.03
N GLU A 396 -0.31 -58.94 -16.38
CA GLU A 396 0.06 -59.52 -15.08
C GLU A 396 -1.03 -59.28 -14.02
N LYS A 397 -1.66 -58.10 -14.05
CA LYS A 397 -2.74 -57.71 -13.13
C LYS A 397 -4.15 -57.97 -13.67
N ARG A 398 -4.28 -58.67 -14.81
CA ARG A 398 -5.55 -58.95 -15.50
C ARG A 398 -6.42 -57.71 -15.71
N ILE A 399 -5.82 -56.60 -16.12
CA ILE A 399 -6.50 -55.35 -16.46
C ILE A 399 -6.65 -55.26 -17.97
N ALA A 400 -7.84 -54.92 -18.45
CA ALA A 400 -8.07 -54.61 -19.85
C ALA A 400 -7.50 -53.22 -20.18
N LEU A 401 -6.45 -53.17 -21.01
CA LEU A 401 -5.85 -51.92 -21.48
C LEU A 401 -6.35 -51.62 -22.90
N LEU A 402 -7.24 -50.63 -23.02
CA LEU A 402 -7.92 -50.27 -24.26
C LEU A 402 -7.43 -48.93 -24.81
N THR A 403 -7.45 -48.79 -26.13
CA THR A 403 -7.10 -47.54 -26.82
C THR A 403 -8.17 -47.15 -27.81
N ASP A 404 -8.60 -45.89 -27.74
CA ASP A 404 -9.47 -45.25 -28.72
C ASP A 404 -8.71 -44.06 -29.31
N LEU A 405 -7.94 -44.33 -30.37
CA LEU A 405 -7.11 -43.35 -31.05
C LEU A 405 -7.85 -42.88 -32.30
N ALA A 406 -8.09 -41.57 -32.40
CA ALA A 406 -8.64 -40.99 -33.61
C ALA A 406 -7.75 -41.35 -34.83
N PRO A 407 -8.35 -41.66 -36.00
CA PRO A 407 -7.59 -42.06 -37.20
C PRO A 407 -6.74 -40.91 -37.79
N VAL A 408 -6.99 -39.67 -37.36
CA VAL A 408 -6.23 -38.49 -37.81
C VAL A 408 -4.97 -38.32 -36.95
N VAL A 409 -3.82 -38.20 -37.60
CA VAL A 409 -2.53 -37.96 -36.95
C VAL A 409 -2.41 -36.47 -36.61
N ASP A 410 -3.16 -36.03 -35.61
CA ASP A 410 -3.06 -34.67 -35.09
C ASP A 410 -1.67 -34.44 -34.49
N ARG A 411 -1.07 -33.29 -34.85
CA ARG A 411 0.25 -32.87 -34.37
C ARG A 411 0.11 -31.76 -33.34
N VAL A 412 0.98 -31.80 -32.34
CA VAL A 412 1.11 -30.75 -31.31
C VAL A 412 2.57 -30.30 -31.23
N MET A 413 2.81 -29.03 -30.89
CA MET A 413 4.18 -28.55 -30.59
C MET A 413 4.57 -29.07 -29.21
N ALA A 414 5.34 -30.16 -29.18
CA ALA A 414 5.72 -30.80 -27.93
C ALA A 414 7.15 -31.33 -27.94
N ASP A 415 7.73 -31.36 -26.75
CA ASP A 415 8.89 -32.18 -26.47
C ASP A 415 8.42 -33.63 -26.35
N ARG A 416 8.84 -34.47 -27.30
CA ARG A 416 8.38 -35.85 -27.43
C ARG A 416 8.62 -36.67 -26.16
N ASP A 417 9.81 -36.54 -25.57
CA ASP A 417 10.24 -37.39 -24.46
C ASP A 417 9.55 -36.98 -23.16
N LEU A 418 9.39 -35.67 -22.93
CA LEU A 418 8.61 -35.18 -21.81
C LEU A 418 7.13 -35.56 -21.95
N LEU A 419 6.53 -35.42 -23.14
CA LEU A 419 5.14 -35.82 -23.34
C LEU A 419 4.96 -37.34 -23.17
N TYR A 420 5.89 -38.15 -23.67
CA TYR A 420 5.92 -39.60 -23.41
C TYR A 420 5.94 -39.90 -21.91
N GLN A 421 6.80 -39.23 -21.14
CA GLN A 421 6.88 -39.41 -19.69
C GLN A 421 5.58 -39.01 -18.98
N ALA A 422 4.90 -37.94 -19.44
CA ALA A 422 3.62 -37.53 -18.87
C ALA A 422 2.53 -38.59 -19.10
N VAL A 423 2.39 -39.09 -20.32
CA VAL A 423 1.41 -40.14 -20.65
C VAL A 423 1.73 -41.45 -19.93
N LEU A 424 3.01 -41.85 -19.90
CA LEU A 424 3.47 -43.04 -19.16
C LEU A 424 3.09 -42.98 -17.68
N ASN A 425 3.29 -41.83 -17.02
CA ASN A 425 2.93 -41.66 -15.61
C ASN A 425 1.42 -41.77 -15.38
N LEU A 426 0.59 -41.23 -16.28
CA LEU A 426 -0.87 -41.33 -16.15
C LEU A 426 -1.36 -42.77 -16.34
N VAL A 427 -0.91 -43.44 -17.41
CA VAL A 427 -1.33 -44.83 -17.71
C VAL A 427 -0.80 -45.81 -16.66
N SER A 428 0.45 -45.65 -16.22
CA SER A 428 1.01 -46.47 -15.14
C SER A 428 0.23 -46.29 -13.83
N ASN A 429 -0.16 -45.06 -13.47
CA ASN A 429 -1.01 -44.81 -12.31
C ASN A 429 -2.40 -45.46 -12.45
N ALA A 430 -3.02 -45.36 -13.62
CA ALA A 430 -4.31 -45.99 -13.90
C ALA A 430 -4.27 -47.51 -13.67
N ILE A 431 -3.26 -48.21 -14.21
CA ILE A 431 -3.06 -49.66 -14.00
C ILE A 431 -2.83 -49.96 -12.50
N LYS A 432 -2.01 -49.13 -11.84
CA LYS A 432 -1.62 -49.32 -10.45
C LYS A 432 -2.80 -49.23 -9.48
N TYR A 433 -3.71 -48.28 -9.68
CA TYR A 433 -4.86 -48.04 -8.78
C TYR A 433 -6.15 -48.75 -9.21
N THR A 434 -6.13 -49.46 -10.34
CA THR A 434 -7.23 -50.33 -10.78
C THR A 434 -7.08 -51.73 -10.17
N PRO A 435 -8.10 -52.27 -9.48
CA PRO A 435 -8.09 -53.67 -9.02
C PRO A 435 -7.99 -54.68 -10.16
N GLU A 436 -7.65 -55.93 -9.82
CA GLU A 436 -7.62 -57.04 -10.79
C GLU A 436 -8.98 -57.21 -11.48
N GLY A 437 -8.99 -57.42 -12.80
CA GLY A 437 -10.22 -57.54 -13.60
C GLY A 437 -10.86 -56.21 -14.01
N GLY A 438 -10.26 -55.07 -13.67
CA GLY A 438 -10.73 -53.75 -14.11
C GLY A 438 -10.28 -53.36 -15.51
N GLU A 439 -10.56 -52.12 -15.89
CA GLU A 439 -10.27 -51.55 -17.21
C GLU A 439 -9.54 -50.22 -17.10
N VAL A 440 -8.60 -50.00 -18.03
CA VAL A 440 -7.94 -48.72 -18.29
C VAL A 440 -8.08 -48.39 -19.76
N THR A 441 -8.64 -47.22 -20.07
CA THR A 441 -8.92 -46.77 -21.43
C THR A 441 -8.21 -45.46 -21.72
N VAL A 442 -7.36 -45.45 -22.76
CA VAL A 442 -6.67 -44.25 -23.26
C VAL A 442 -7.35 -43.75 -24.53
N ARG A 443 -7.91 -42.55 -24.49
CA ARG A 443 -8.61 -41.93 -25.62
C ARG A 443 -7.90 -40.69 -26.13
N MET A 444 -7.96 -40.46 -27.43
CA MET A 444 -7.57 -39.19 -28.05
C MET A 444 -8.78 -38.53 -28.69
N ILE A 445 -9.06 -37.30 -28.28
CA ILE A 445 -10.21 -36.51 -28.72
C ILE A 445 -9.71 -35.20 -29.32
N THR A 446 -10.07 -34.96 -30.57
CA THR A 446 -9.80 -33.70 -31.25
C THR A 446 -10.90 -32.68 -30.91
N LEU A 447 -10.51 -31.55 -30.35
CA LEU A 447 -11.38 -30.43 -30.00
C LEU A 447 -11.24 -29.34 -31.08
N GLU A 448 -11.92 -29.52 -32.22
CA GLU A 448 -11.75 -28.64 -33.39
C GLU A 448 -12.08 -27.18 -33.09
N GLU A 449 -13.15 -26.92 -32.31
CA GLU A 449 -13.54 -25.55 -31.92
C GLU A 449 -12.48 -24.83 -31.07
N GLN A 450 -11.61 -25.58 -30.40
CA GLN A 450 -10.55 -25.06 -29.52
C GLN A 450 -9.17 -25.14 -30.17
N ASN A 451 -9.08 -25.65 -31.41
CA ASN A 451 -7.83 -26.02 -32.08
C ASN A 451 -6.90 -26.80 -31.14
N ALA A 452 -7.45 -27.78 -30.43
CA ALA A 452 -6.76 -28.49 -29.37
C ALA A 452 -6.94 -30.01 -29.48
N LEU A 453 -5.99 -30.74 -28.93
CA LEU A 453 -5.98 -32.19 -28.82
C LEU A 453 -6.04 -32.57 -27.34
N ARG A 454 -6.95 -33.49 -27.00
CA ARG A 454 -7.16 -33.97 -25.65
C ARG A 454 -6.82 -35.45 -25.55
N ILE A 455 -5.91 -35.79 -24.63
CA ILE A 455 -5.57 -37.17 -24.27
C ILE A 455 -6.27 -37.48 -22.95
N GLU A 456 -7.14 -38.48 -22.92
CA GLU A 456 -7.81 -38.94 -21.70
C GLU A 456 -7.29 -40.32 -21.28
N VAL A 457 -6.95 -40.48 -20.01
CA VAL A 457 -6.66 -41.77 -19.38
C VAL A 457 -7.74 -42.00 -18.33
N SER A 458 -8.62 -42.96 -18.59
CA SER A 458 -9.72 -43.35 -17.69
C SER A 458 -9.45 -44.72 -17.09
N ASP A 459 -9.73 -44.88 -15.80
CA ASP A 459 -9.59 -46.13 -15.07
C ASP A 459 -10.88 -46.48 -14.32
N THR A 460 -11.11 -47.77 -14.07
CA THR A 460 -12.20 -48.26 -13.20
C THR A 460 -11.69 -48.58 -11.79
N GLY A 461 -10.72 -47.81 -11.31
CA GLY A 461 -10.06 -48.05 -10.05
C GLY A 461 -10.83 -47.57 -8.83
N VAL A 462 -10.12 -47.45 -7.72
CA VAL A 462 -10.71 -47.07 -6.42
C VAL A 462 -11.23 -45.63 -6.37
N GLY A 463 -10.85 -44.80 -7.33
CA GLY A 463 -11.19 -43.39 -7.36
C GLY A 463 -10.49 -42.57 -6.27
N ILE A 464 -10.82 -41.28 -6.21
CA ILE A 464 -10.20 -40.27 -5.36
C ILE A 464 -11.31 -39.50 -4.63
N PRO A 465 -11.24 -39.36 -3.29
CA PRO A 465 -12.17 -38.53 -2.53
C PRO A 465 -12.18 -37.07 -3.00
N ALA A 466 -13.33 -36.41 -2.92
CA ALA A 466 -13.48 -35.03 -3.38
C ALA A 466 -12.57 -34.03 -2.64
N GLU A 467 -12.29 -34.30 -1.36
CA GLU A 467 -11.37 -33.51 -0.52
C GLU A 467 -9.91 -33.61 -0.96
N ASP A 468 -9.52 -34.71 -1.60
CA ASP A 468 -8.14 -34.96 -2.00
C ASP A 468 -7.83 -34.42 -3.42
N LEU A 469 -8.87 -34.22 -4.25
CA LEU A 469 -8.74 -33.76 -5.65
C LEU A 469 -7.87 -32.50 -5.83
N PRO A 470 -8.01 -31.44 -5.00
CA PRO A 470 -7.19 -30.23 -5.16
C PRO A 470 -5.70 -30.47 -4.92
N HIS A 471 -5.36 -31.49 -4.12
CA HIS A 471 -4.02 -31.78 -3.66
C HIS A 471 -3.29 -32.84 -4.49
N MET A 472 -3.98 -33.54 -5.41
CA MET A 472 -3.41 -34.64 -6.20
C MET A 472 -2.19 -34.28 -7.05
N PHE A 473 -1.98 -33.00 -7.34
CA PHE A 473 -0.83 -32.51 -8.11
C PHE A 473 0.27 -31.88 -7.25
N GLU A 474 0.10 -31.87 -5.92
CA GLU A 474 1.15 -31.45 -4.98
C GLU A 474 2.26 -32.51 -4.90
N LYS A 475 3.48 -32.08 -4.57
CA LYS A 475 4.63 -32.98 -4.46
C LYS A 475 4.45 -33.93 -3.27
N PHE A 476 4.69 -35.22 -3.48
CA PHE A 476 4.57 -36.32 -2.50
C PHE A 476 3.16 -36.57 -1.95
N TYR A 477 2.16 -35.86 -2.45
CA TYR A 477 0.80 -36.06 -2.00
C TYR A 477 0.30 -37.45 -2.42
N ARG A 478 -0.31 -38.15 -1.46
CA ARG A 478 -0.89 -39.48 -1.65
C ARG A 478 -2.12 -39.64 -0.76
N VAL A 479 -3.24 -40.00 -1.38
CA VAL A 479 -4.49 -40.35 -0.70
C VAL A 479 -4.22 -41.42 0.37
N GLU A 480 -4.58 -41.12 1.62
CA GLU A 480 -4.27 -41.99 2.77
C GLU A 480 -4.87 -43.38 2.62
N ALA A 481 -6.14 -43.45 2.21
CA ALA A 481 -6.86 -44.70 1.96
C ALA A 481 -6.16 -45.61 0.92
N ASN A 482 -5.41 -45.01 -0.01
CA ASN A 482 -4.76 -45.72 -1.12
C ASN A 482 -3.24 -45.92 -0.89
N LYS A 483 -2.68 -45.49 0.26
CA LYS A 483 -1.23 -45.59 0.56
C LYS A 483 -0.73 -47.04 0.52
N ASN A 484 -1.57 -47.99 0.93
CA ASN A 484 -1.20 -49.41 1.04
C ASN A 484 -1.39 -50.21 -0.26
N MET A 485 -2.21 -49.72 -1.21
CA MET A 485 -2.43 -50.43 -2.48
C MET A 485 -1.21 -50.42 -3.39
N ALA A 486 -0.36 -49.40 -3.27
CA ALA A 486 0.47 -48.98 -4.38
C ALA A 486 1.69 -48.17 -3.91
N LYS A 487 2.85 -48.81 -3.72
CA LYS A 487 4.12 -48.13 -3.38
C LYS A 487 4.48 -47.08 -4.43
N GLY A 488 4.61 -45.81 -4.06
CA GLY A 488 4.89 -44.71 -4.99
C GLY A 488 5.39 -43.46 -4.28
N THR A 489 6.14 -42.65 -5.00
CA THR A 489 6.84 -41.47 -4.46
C THR A 489 5.93 -40.24 -4.34
N GLY A 490 4.75 -40.24 -4.98
CA GLY A 490 3.88 -39.06 -5.04
C GLY A 490 4.44 -37.91 -5.89
N LEU A 491 5.50 -38.15 -6.67
CA LEU A 491 6.08 -37.15 -7.58
C LEU A 491 5.54 -37.22 -9.01
N GLY A 492 4.96 -38.36 -9.40
CA GLY A 492 4.55 -38.60 -10.79
C GLY A 492 3.52 -37.59 -11.30
N LEU A 493 2.45 -37.32 -10.54
CA LEU A 493 1.40 -36.38 -10.98
C LEU A 493 1.87 -34.93 -10.96
N ASN A 494 2.74 -34.55 -10.02
CA ASN A 494 3.37 -33.23 -10.02
C ASN A 494 4.26 -33.03 -11.26
N LEU A 495 5.01 -34.07 -11.65
CA LEU A 495 5.79 -34.05 -12.88
C LEU A 495 4.90 -33.92 -14.12
N VAL A 496 3.79 -34.67 -14.19
CA VAL A 496 2.80 -34.52 -15.28
C VAL A 496 2.29 -33.08 -15.34
N LYS A 497 1.92 -32.48 -14.21
CA LYS A 497 1.47 -31.09 -14.14
C LYS A 497 2.53 -30.12 -14.68
N ASN A 498 3.78 -30.25 -14.25
CA ASN A 498 4.88 -29.40 -14.72
C ASN A 498 5.14 -29.59 -16.23
N ILE A 499 5.13 -30.82 -16.72
CA ILE A 499 5.30 -31.09 -18.16
C ILE A 499 4.16 -30.45 -18.96
N VAL A 500 2.91 -30.61 -18.53
CA VAL A 500 1.75 -30.12 -19.28
C VAL A 500 1.62 -28.60 -19.18
N GLU A 501 1.58 -28.06 -17.98
CA GLU A 501 1.24 -26.65 -17.75
C GLU A 501 2.46 -25.73 -17.89
N VAL A 502 3.64 -26.12 -17.40
CA VAL A 502 4.83 -25.25 -17.42
C VAL A 502 5.60 -25.40 -18.73
N VAL A 503 5.84 -26.63 -19.18
CA VAL A 503 6.63 -26.87 -20.40
C VAL A 503 5.78 -26.66 -21.65
N HIS A 504 4.57 -27.23 -21.69
CA HIS A 504 3.76 -27.25 -22.91
C HIS A 504 2.64 -26.21 -22.94
N GLU A 505 2.46 -25.42 -21.87
CA GLU A 505 1.40 -24.40 -21.76
C GLU A 505 -0.01 -24.98 -22.01
N GLY A 506 -0.17 -26.27 -21.70
CA GLY A 506 -1.42 -27.01 -21.83
C GLY A 506 -2.27 -26.95 -20.57
N LYS A 507 -3.35 -27.73 -20.58
CA LYS A 507 -4.26 -27.87 -19.44
C LYS A 507 -4.32 -29.31 -18.97
N LEU A 508 -4.10 -29.52 -17.68
CA LEU A 508 -4.33 -30.80 -17.02
C LEU A 508 -5.67 -30.75 -16.26
N SER A 509 -6.46 -31.82 -16.35
CA SER A 509 -7.75 -31.93 -15.66
C SER A 509 -7.94 -33.33 -15.07
N LEU A 510 -8.64 -33.39 -13.95
CA LEU A 510 -8.94 -34.63 -13.22
C LEU A 510 -10.43 -34.64 -12.86
N ARG A 511 -11.08 -35.78 -13.08
CA ARG A 511 -12.39 -36.12 -12.54
C ARG A 511 -12.28 -37.49 -11.90
N SER A 512 -12.84 -37.68 -10.72
CA SER A 512 -12.80 -38.97 -10.04
C SER A 512 -13.97 -39.10 -9.08
N GLU A 513 -14.44 -40.32 -8.89
CA GLU A 513 -15.43 -40.65 -7.88
C GLU A 513 -15.03 -41.96 -7.20
N VAL A 514 -15.11 -41.99 -5.87
CA VAL A 514 -14.73 -43.15 -5.06
C VAL A 514 -15.53 -44.38 -5.50
N GLY A 515 -14.82 -45.47 -5.82
CA GLY A 515 -15.38 -46.73 -6.28
C GLY A 515 -15.81 -46.77 -7.76
N LYS A 516 -15.73 -45.65 -8.50
CA LYS A 516 -16.00 -45.61 -9.95
C LYS A 516 -14.75 -45.41 -10.81
N GLY A 517 -13.66 -44.94 -10.20
CA GLY A 517 -12.37 -44.72 -10.87
C GLY A 517 -12.10 -43.26 -11.19
N SER A 518 -11.08 -43.02 -11.99
CA SER A 518 -10.58 -41.67 -12.29
C SER A 518 -10.39 -41.45 -13.80
N THR A 519 -10.55 -40.20 -14.22
CA THR A 519 -10.20 -39.74 -15.57
C THR A 519 -9.27 -38.55 -15.47
N PHE A 520 -8.03 -38.76 -15.91
CA PHE A 520 -7.05 -37.70 -16.13
C PHE A 520 -7.09 -37.28 -17.59
N ALA A 521 -6.98 -35.98 -17.86
CA ALA A 521 -6.94 -35.49 -19.22
C ALA A 521 -5.97 -34.34 -19.43
N ILE A 522 -5.14 -34.49 -20.46
CA ILE A 522 -4.17 -33.52 -20.95
C ILE A 522 -4.77 -32.85 -22.19
N THR A 523 -4.76 -31.52 -22.25
CA THR A 523 -5.19 -30.75 -23.41
C THR A 523 -4.03 -29.87 -23.91
N LEU A 524 -3.67 -30.03 -25.18
CA LEU A 524 -2.58 -29.31 -25.85
C LEU A 524 -3.09 -28.64 -27.13
N ASN A 525 -2.50 -27.52 -27.51
CA ASN A 525 -2.85 -26.84 -28.76
C ASN A 525 -2.34 -27.64 -29.98
N LYS A 526 -3.18 -27.79 -30.99
CA LYS A 526 -2.83 -28.41 -32.27
C LYS A 526 -1.97 -27.47 -33.09
N VAL A 527 -1.08 -28.06 -33.87
CA VAL A 527 -0.32 -27.38 -34.91
C VAL A 527 -0.98 -27.74 -36.24
N THR A 528 -1.43 -26.72 -36.95
CA THR A 528 -2.05 -26.85 -38.26
C THR A 528 -1.03 -27.17 -39.33
#